data_AF-A0A3M1VXR7-F1
#
_entry.id   AF-A0A3M1VXR7-F1
#
_cell.length_a   1.000
_cell.length_b   1.000
_cell.length_c   1.000
_cell.angle_alpha   90.00
_cell.angle_beta   90.00
_cell.angle_gamma   90.00
#
_symmetry.space_group_name_H-M   'P 1'
#
loop_
_entity.id
_entity.type
_entity.pdbx_description
1 polymer ?
#
loop_
_entity_poly.entity_id
_entity_poly.type
_entity_poly.pdbx_seq_one_letter_code
_entity_poly.pdbx_strand_id
1 'polypeptide(L)'
;MDNNGQNFFEKFGLEVTSGEVEVGNTYPIYGMITKFLSDEPGSVVVELNFSIRANMAIPDQSKVELLKERSFEPGIFVSTVKSKEGGIEVDCSTVVFGKRQNYNA
;
A
#
# COMPACT_ATOMS: atom_id res chain seq x y z
N MET A 1 12.33 -31.58 -14.53
CA MET A 1 12.82 -30.20 -14.62
C MET A 1 12.05 -29.43 -13.58
N ASP A 2 12.72 -29.10 -12.47
CA ASP A 2 12.10 -28.63 -11.23
C ASP A 2 11.55 -27.20 -11.38
N ASN A 3 10.22 -27.08 -11.32
CA ASN A 3 9.50 -25.81 -11.20
C ASN A 3 9.62 -25.27 -9.78
N ASN A 4 10.78 -24.72 -9.42
CA ASN A 4 11.03 -24.15 -8.10
C ASN A 4 10.92 -22.61 -8.11
N GLY A 5 9.82 -22.11 -8.67
CA GLY A 5 9.35 -20.75 -8.39
C GLY A 5 8.65 -20.75 -7.04
N GLN A 6 9.39 -20.91 -5.94
CA GLN A 6 8.82 -20.71 -4.61
C GLN A 6 8.17 -19.32 -4.60
N ASN A 7 6.85 -19.26 -4.43
CA ASN A 7 6.10 -18.01 -4.31
C ASN A 7 6.65 -17.23 -3.12
N PHE A 8 7.60 -16.32 -3.39
CA PHE A 8 8.23 -15.48 -2.38
C PHE A 8 7.17 -14.69 -1.59
N PHE A 9 6.04 -14.37 -2.22
CA PHE A 9 4.89 -13.71 -1.60
C PHE A 9 4.23 -14.55 -0.50
N GLU A 10 3.98 -15.84 -0.75
CA GLU A 10 3.41 -16.77 0.23
C GLU A 10 4.40 -17.05 1.38
N LYS A 11 5.69 -17.24 1.05
CA LYS A 11 6.72 -17.60 2.04
C LYS A 11 6.95 -16.53 3.10
N PHE A 12 6.73 -15.26 2.77
CA PHE A 12 6.92 -14.13 3.68
C PHE A 12 5.60 -13.51 4.18
N GLY A 13 4.44 -14.07 3.82
CA GLY A 13 3.13 -13.55 4.22
C GLY A 13 2.88 -12.12 3.74
N LEU A 14 3.42 -11.75 2.57
CA LEU A 14 3.37 -10.39 2.03
C LEU A 14 2.10 -10.12 1.22
N GLU A 15 1.33 -11.17 0.91
CA GLU A 15 0.03 -11.08 0.27
C GLU A 15 -1.07 -11.05 1.35
N VAL A 16 -1.76 -9.92 1.46
CA VAL A 16 -2.87 -9.79 2.40
C VAL A 16 -4.12 -10.40 1.78
N THR A 17 -4.37 -11.67 2.06
CA THR A 17 -5.68 -12.26 1.78
C THR A 17 -6.66 -11.87 2.89
N SER A 18 -7.93 -11.65 2.52
CA SER A 18 -8.96 -11.21 3.45
C SER A 18 -9.21 -12.20 4.60
N GLY A 19 -8.77 -13.45 4.50
CA GLY A 19 -8.87 -14.45 5.58
C GLY A 19 -7.83 -14.29 6.69
N GLU A 20 -6.64 -13.75 6.40
CA GLU A 20 -5.45 -13.89 7.26
C GLU A 20 -5.11 -12.66 8.10
N VAL A 21 -5.82 -11.54 7.89
CA VAL A 21 -5.59 -10.30 8.67
C VAL A 21 -6.70 -10.02 9.66
N GLU A 22 -6.32 -9.50 10.82
CA GLU A 22 -7.21 -9.16 11.92
C GLU A 22 -7.45 -7.64 11.99
N VAL A 23 -8.69 -7.24 12.23
CA VAL A 23 -9.05 -5.83 12.45
C VAL A 23 -8.37 -5.34 13.72
N GLY A 24 -7.78 -4.14 13.66
CA GLY A 24 -7.02 -3.53 14.74
C GLY A 24 -5.53 -3.83 14.72
N ASN A 25 -5.08 -4.85 13.98
CA ASN A 25 -3.66 -5.18 13.87
C ASN A 25 -2.99 -4.42 12.71
N THR A 26 -1.70 -4.17 12.88
CA THR A 26 -0.85 -3.46 11.92
C THR A 26 -0.01 -4.45 11.12
N TYR A 27 -0.03 -4.32 9.79
CA TYR A 27 0.72 -5.16 8.88
C TYR A 27 1.51 -4.30 7.87
N PRO A 28 2.71 -4.74 7.47
CA PRO A 28 3.39 -4.18 6.31
C PRO A 28 2.72 -4.70 5.03
N ILE A 29 2.13 -3.82 4.24
CA ILE A 29 1.54 -4.17 2.96
C ILE A 29 2.56 -3.84 1.87
N TYR A 30 3.03 -4.83 1.14
CA TYR A 30 3.81 -4.58 -0.08
C TYR A 30 2.85 -4.32 -1.24
N GLY A 31 3.00 -3.20 -1.93
CA GLY A 31 2.09 -2.84 -2.99
C GLY A 31 2.46 -1.56 -3.70
N MET A 32 1.47 -1.01 -4.41
CA MET A 32 1.58 0.24 -5.14
C MET A 32 0.25 0.97 -5.07
N ILE A 33 0.31 2.30 -5.14
CA ILE A 33 -0.90 3.12 -5.27
C ILE A 33 -1.41 2.97 -6.71
N THR A 34 -2.61 2.42 -6.85
CA THR A 34 -3.27 2.21 -8.15
C THR A 34 -4.22 3.35 -8.48
N LYS A 35 -4.77 4.02 -7.47
CA LYS A 35 -5.72 5.13 -7.65
C LYS A 35 -5.73 6.06 -6.44
N PHE A 36 -5.94 7.36 -6.69
CA PHE A 36 -6.32 8.31 -5.66
C PHE A 36 -7.85 8.43 -5.62
N LEU A 37 -8.44 8.24 -4.44
CA LEU A 37 -9.86 8.43 -4.18
C LEU A 37 -10.14 9.81 -3.58
N SER A 38 -9.20 10.32 -2.78
CA SER A 38 -9.12 11.69 -2.28
C SER A 38 -7.65 12.09 -2.14
N ASP A 39 -7.32 13.30 -2.54
CA ASP A 39 -5.99 13.87 -2.47
C ASP A 39 -5.96 15.16 -1.62
N GLU A 40 -6.97 15.36 -0.77
CA GLU A 40 -7.03 16.49 0.14
C GLU A 40 -5.96 16.37 1.25
N PRO A 41 -5.11 17.39 1.46
CA PRO A 41 -4.16 17.40 2.57
C PRO A 41 -4.85 17.19 3.92
N GLY A 42 -4.29 16.28 4.71
CA GLY A 42 -4.82 15.86 6.00
C GLY A 42 -5.79 14.68 5.92
N SER A 43 -6.37 14.40 4.75
CA SER A 43 -7.34 13.30 4.54
C SER A 43 -7.18 12.66 3.15
N VAL A 44 -5.98 12.16 2.88
CA VAL A 44 -5.67 11.45 1.63
C VAL A 44 -6.25 10.04 1.69
N VAL A 45 -6.91 9.62 0.63
CA VAL A 45 -7.48 8.28 0.49
C VAL A 45 -7.01 7.69 -0.84
N VAL A 46 -6.34 6.55 -0.78
CA VAL A 46 -5.81 5.87 -1.97
C VAL A 46 -6.29 4.42 -2.03
N GLU A 47 -6.23 3.87 -3.23
CA GLU A 47 -6.39 2.44 -3.49
C GLU A 47 -5.01 1.83 -3.67
N LEU A 48 -4.73 0.77 -2.93
CA LEU A 48 -3.54 -0.06 -3.06
C LEU A 48 -3.93 -1.37 -3.74
N ASN A 49 -3.11 -1.81 -4.70
CA ASN A 49 -3.26 -3.10 -5.39
C ASN A 49 -4.70 -3.38 -5.88
N PHE A 50 -5.42 -2.35 -6.35
CA PHE A 50 -6.79 -2.43 -6.90
C PHE A 50 -7.89 -2.91 -5.94
N SER A 51 -7.61 -3.08 -4.65
CA SER A 51 -8.53 -3.78 -3.74
C SER A 51 -8.50 -3.31 -2.29
N ILE A 52 -7.46 -2.58 -1.88
CA ILE A 52 -7.29 -2.12 -0.50
C ILE A 52 -7.48 -0.60 -0.47
N ARG A 53 -8.43 -0.14 0.32
CA ARG A 53 -8.62 1.30 0.57
C ARG A 53 -7.74 1.72 1.74
N ALA A 54 -6.81 2.65 1.51
CA ALA A 54 -5.91 3.16 2.53
C ALA A 54 -6.17 4.64 2.82
N ASN A 55 -6.46 4.95 4.07
CA ASN A 55 -6.60 6.31 4.58
C ASN A 55 -5.24 6.79 5.13
N MET A 56 -4.82 8.00 4.77
CA MET A 56 -3.51 8.57 5.13
C MET A 56 -3.67 10.02 5.62
N ALA A 57 -3.11 10.31 6.79
CA ALA A 57 -3.07 11.66 7.34
C ALA A 57 -1.80 12.40 6.89
N ILE A 58 -1.84 12.99 5.70
CA ILE A 58 -0.71 13.72 5.10
C ILE A 58 -1.06 15.21 5.03
N PRO A 59 -0.70 16.04 6.02
CA PRO A 59 -1.10 17.45 6.06
C PRO A 59 -0.35 18.35 5.09
N ASP A 60 0.77 17.89 4.53
CA ASP A 60 1.66 18.68 3.68
C ASP A 60 1.40 18.38 2.20
N GLN A 61 0.94 19.40 1.46
CA GLN A 61 0.64 19.33 0.03
C GLN A 61 1.82 18.79 -0.79
N SER A 62 3.05 19.18 -0.47
CA SER A 62 4.24 18.72 -1.22
C SER A 62 4.46 17.21 -1.07
N LYS A 63 4.07 16.63 0.07
CA LYS A 63 4.12 15.19 0.30
C LYS A 63 2.99 14.45 -0.40
N VAL A 64 1.82 15.08 -0.54
CA VAL A 64 0.72 14.53 -1.36
C VAL A 64 1.15 14.49 -2.83
N GLU A 65 1.79 15.54 -3.33
CA GLU A 65 2.33 15.58 -4.69
C GLU A 65 3.44 14.55 -4.89
N LEU A 66 4.37 14.42 -3.94
CA LEU A 66 5.35 13.34 -3.95
C LEU A 66 4.68 11.96 -4.01
N LEU A 67 3.62 11.74 -3.24
CA LEU A 67 2.90 10.46 -3.25
C LEU A 67 2.27 10.19 -4.62
N LYS A 68 1.73 11.24 -5.28
CA LYS A 68 1.20 11.15 -6.64
C LYS A 68 2.29 10.83 -7.66
N GLU A 69 3.44 11.50 -7.61
CA GLU A 69 4.58 11.20 -8.48
C GLU A 69 5.04 9.74 -8.35
N ARG A 70 4.96 9.22 -7.12
CA ARG A 70 5.36 7.85 -6.76
C ARG A 70 4.23 6.83 -6.97
N SER A 71 3.10 7.23 -7.58
CA SER A 71 2.02 6.30 -7.94
C SER A 71 2.55 5.24 -8.89
N PHE A 72 1.98 4.05 -8.80
CA PHE A 72 2.43 2.89 -9.57
C PHE A 72 3.88 2.44 -9.32
N GLU A 73 4.57 3.03 -8.34
CA GLU A 73 5.83 2.50 -7.86
C GLU A 73 5.62 1.55 -6.67
N PRO A 74 6.41 0.48 -6.57
CA PRO A 74 6.35 -0.41 -5.43
C PRO A 74 6.80 0.30 -4.15
N GLY A 75 6.10 0.01 -3.06
CA GLY A 75 6.36 0.53 -1.72
C GLY A 75 5.86 -0.43 -0.65
N ILE A 76 6.29 -0.16 0.59
CA ILE A 76 5.80 -0.81 1.79
C ILE A 76 4.91 0.18 2.54
N PHE A 77 3.66 -0.22 2.79
CA PHE A 77 2.64 0.58 3.44
C PHE A 77 2.35 -0.03 4.80
N VAL A 78 2.86 0.59 5.87
CA VAL A 78 2.60 0.15 7.24
C VAL A 78 1.19 0.60 7.61
N SER A 79 0.28 -0.36 7.71
CA SER A 79 -1.15 -0.06 7.76
C SER A 79 -1.88 -0.90 8.80
N THR A 80 -2.80 -0.27 9.52
CA THR A 80 -3.66 -0.93 10.51
C THR A 80 -5.00 -1.25 9.88
N VAL A 81 -5.43 -2.50 9.96
CA VAL A 81 -6.73 -2.92 9.38
C VAL A 81 -7.87 -2.31 10.18
N LYS A 82 -8.76 -1.58 9.51
CA LYS A 82 -9.91 -0.89 10.11
C LYS A 82 -11.20 -1.63 9.88
N SER A 83 -11.39 -2.13 8.66
CA SER A 83 -12.57 -2.90 8.29
C SER A 83 -12.22 -3.95 7.25
N LYS A 84 -13.03 -5.00 7.23
CA LYS A 84 -13.03 -6.05 6.21
C LYS A 84 -14.39 -6.15 5.52
N GLU A 85 -15.34 -5.30 5.88
CA GLU A 85 -16.70 -5.31 5.33
C GLU A 85 -16.71 -4.64 3.95
N GLY A 86 -17.04 -5.40 2.91
CA GLY A 86 -17.08 -4.89 1.52
C GLY A 86 -15.73 -4.65 0.86
N GLY A 87 -14.62 -4.98 1.54
CA GLY A 87 -13.24 -4.78 1.09
C GLY A 87 -12.30 -4.58 2.28
N ILE A 88 -10.99 -4.61 2.04
CA ILE A 88 -10.02 -4.31 3.11
C ILE A 88 -9.83 -2.79 3.16
N GLU A 89 -10.14 -2.21 4.31
CA GLU A 89 -9.88 -0.81 4.60
C GLU A 89 -8.82 -0.69 5.69
N VAL A 90 -7.85 0.18 5.48
CA VAL A 90 -6.71 0.36 6.38
C VAL A 90 -6.40 1.82 6.65
N ASP A 91 -5.89 2.09 7.85
CA ASP A 91 -5.23 3.37 8.16
C ASP A 91 -3.73 3.18 7.94
N CYS A 92 -3.17 3.85 6.93
CA CYS A 92 -1.76 3.77 6.61
C CYS A 92 -1.00 4.92 7.32
N SER A 93 -0.08 4.54 8.20
CA SER A 93 0.69 5.48 9.02
C SER A 93 2.02 5.85 8.38
N THR A 94 2.58 4.98 7.55
CA THR A 94 3.90 5.19 6.93
C THR A 94 3.98 4.49 5.59
N VAL A 95 4.52 5.20 4.60
CA VAL A 95 4.86 4.66 3.28
C VAL A 95 6.36 4.73 3.09
N VAL A 96 6.97 3.59 2.77
CA VAL A 96 8.39 3.49 2.45
C VAL A 96 8.53 3.12 0.99
N PHE A 97 9.10 4.03 0.23
CA PHE A 97 9.43 3.83 -1.17
C PHE A 97 10.88 3.35 -1.33
N GLY A 98 11.10 2.48 -2.32
CA GLY A 98 12.45 2.12 -2.76
C GLY A 98 13.19 3.32 -3.37
N LYS A 99 14.49 3.14 -3.65
CA LYS A 99 15.26 4.15 -4.38
C LYS A 99 14.61 4.42 -5.75
N ARG A 100 14.51 5.70 -6.14
CA ARG A 100 14.11 6.09 -7.50
C ARG A 100 15.07 5.41 -8.49
N GLN A 101 14.52 4.63 -9.42
CA GLN A 101 15.29 4.18 -10.56
C GLN A 101 15.40 5.35 -11.54
N ASN A 102 16.53 6.04 -11.50
CA ASN A 102 16.86 6.99 -12.56
C ASN A 102 17.23 6.16 -13.79
N TYR A 103 16.25 5.84 -14.64
CA TYR A 103 16.56 5.35 -15.98
C TYR A 103 17.23 6.50 -16.74
N ASN A 104 18.56 6.44 -16.88
CA ASN A 104 19.24 7.10 -17.97
C ASN A 104 19.00 6.23 -19.21
N ALA A 105 18.11 6.69 -20.09
CA ALA A 105 17.97 6.14 -21.44
C ALA A 105 19.12 6.63 -22.34
#